data_AF-Q0FHB0-F1
#
_entry.id   AF-Q0FHB0-F1
#
_cell.length_a   1.000
_cell.length_b   1.000
_cell.length_c   1.000
_cell.angle_alpha   90.00
_cell.angle_beta   90.00
_cell.angle_gamma   90.00
#
_symmetry.space_group_name_H-M   'P 1'
#
loop_
_entity.id
_entity.type
_entity.pdbx_description
1 polymer ?
#
loop_
_entity_poly.entity_id
_entity_poly.type
_entity_poly.pdbx_seq_one_letter_code
_entity_poly.pdbx_strand_id
1 'polypeptide(L)'
;MLLTLEARDGRVWQHVDERSEPLPKSAAAGDSGDLLGPLPLLHNWTQHYAEAVERGDQNSVLIIGRAMLAWLNHDGTLSGWLSNARRELDVLGTGDCAISDALLAAPWEVLADDAGFLAEDRMRLFLPLRRLAPRALGIAPDHSDLAMLFMAAAPEGQHELDYEAEEAAILEATRSRVTGQPLLHLTVEESGELEILAERHNSDGPFDILHLSCHGDIQHTGDAARHVLFLETEEGKGDAVTPDRLLDALGERLPPLLFLSACRTGQRGLATSGSRSEGRREGLAEAPGEISEAPRREAGPAAAPELAEPLARQMAAGVPHVLGWDGSVYDADAATFAEALYAGLARGETVAYAAARARHAVMTPTDLGAPGQHWHLARVYLGPGGGGPLCSSARPARSASLPAFSQVSRCG
;
A
#
# COMPACT_ATOMS: atom_id res chain seq x y z
N MET A 1 23.11 -0.01 -6.74
CA MET A 1 22.81 -1.27 -7.47
C MET A 1 21.32 -1.53 -7.38
N LEU A 2 20.66 -1.86 -8.48
CA LEU A 2 19.23 -2.16 -8.52
C LEU A 2 19.02 -3.67 -8.58
N LEU A 3 18.15 -4.19 -7.73
CA LEU A 3 17.63 -5.56 -7.83
C LEU A 3 16.27 -5.50 -8.52
N THR A 4 16.07 -6.29 -9.57
CA THR A 4 14.79 -6.37 -10.29
C THR A 4 14.30 -7.81 -10.33
N LEU A 5 13.00 -8.00 -10.08
CA LEU A 5 12.33 -9.30 -10.18
C LEU A 5 11.25 -9.24 -11.25
N GLU A 6 11.18 -10.24 -12.13
CA GLU A 6 10.11 -10.36 -13.12
C GLU A 6 9.64 -11.80 -13.29
N ALA A 7 8.38 -12.00 -13.67
CA ALA A 7 7.87 -13.29 -14.07
C ALA A 7 7.98 -13.46 -15.59
N ARG A 8 8.68 -14.50 -16.05
CA ARG A 8 8.86 -14.81 -17.48
C ARG A 8 9.05 -16.32 -17.68
N ASP A 9 8.38 -16.88 -18.69
CA ASP A 9 8.47 -18.31 -19.07
C ASP A 9 8.18 -19.28 -17.91
N GLY A 10 7.19 -18.96 -17.07
CA GLY A 10 6.80 -19.80 -15.93
C GLY A 10 7.82 -19.80 -14.77
N ARG A 11 8.78 -18.86 -14.77
CA ARG A 11 9.82 -18.70 -13.76
C ARG A 11 9.85 -17.27 -13.23
N VAL A 12 10.47 -17.08 -12.07
CA VAL A 12 10.86 -15.75 -11.60
C VAL A 12 12.32 -15.53 -11.98
N TRP A 13 12.60 -14.40 -12.60
CA TRP A 13 13.93 -13.96 -12.98
C TRP A 13 14.41 -12.86 -12.03
N GLN A 14 15.66 -12.96 -11.64
CA GLN A 14 16.38 -11.97 -10.87
C GLN A 14 17.38 -11.27 -11.78
N HIS A 15 17.40 -9.94 -11.71
CA HIS A 15 18.35 -9.10 -12.42
C HIS A 15 19.09 -8.19 -11.44
N VAL A 16 20.40 -8.20 -11.50
CA VAL A 16 21.30 -7.36 -10.69
C VAL A 16 22.50 -7.00 -11.55
N ASP A 17 22.73 -5.70 -11.75
CA ASP A 17 23.71 -5.18 -12.71
C ASP A 17 23.52 -5.80 -14.11
N GLU A 18 24.53 -6.47 -14.66
CA GLU A 18 24.47 -7.16 -15.96
C GLU A 18 24.02 -8.61 -15.86
N ARG A 19 23.82 -9.13 -14.64
CA ARG A 19 23.44 -10.52 -14.40
C ARG A 19 21.92 -10.68 -14.44
N SER A 20 21.47 -11.69 -15.18
CA SER A 20 20.06 -12.03 -15.35
C SER A 20 19.89 -13.54 -15.29
N GLU A 21 19.25 -14.05 -14.23
CA GLU A 21 19.14 -15.50 -13.99
C GLU A 21 17.79 -15.90 -13.39
N PRO A 22 17.30 -17.10 -13.71
CA PRO A 22 16.08 -17.61 -13.09
C PRO A 22 16.35 -18.05 -11.65
N LEU A 23 15.48 -17.64 -10.73
CA LEU A 23 15.52 -18.09 -9.35
C LEU A 23 15.12 -19.58 -9.23
N PRO A 24 15.62 -20.28 -8.19
CA PRO A 24 15.28 -21.66 -7.96
C PRO A 24 13.79 -21.83 -7.66
N LYS A 25 13.28 -23.04 -7.87
CA LYS A 25 11.88 -23.38 -7.61
C LYS A 25 11.51 -23.18 -6.12
N SER A 26 12.39 -23.53 -5.17
CA SER A 26 12.15 -23.41 -3.73
C SER A 26 13.30 -22.74 -2.97
N ALA A 27 13.00 -22.27 -1.74
CA ALA A 27 13.97 -21.68 -0.81
C ALA A 27 14.90 -22.69 -0.13
N ALA A 28 14.58 -24.00 -0.20
CA ALA A 28 15.40 -25.12 0.26
C ALA A 28 14.96 -26.42 -0.44
N ALA A 29 15.87 -27.38 -0.63
CA ALA A 29 15.50 -28.75 -0.98
C ALA A 29 14.94 -29.46 0.26
N GLY A 30 13.63 -29.77 0.27
CA GLY A 30 13.00 -30.48 1.38
C GLY A 30 13.19 -32.00 1.31
N ASP A 31 13.12 -32.67 2.47
CA ASP A 31 13.25 -34.13 2.64
C ASP A 31 12.21 -34.98 1.87
N SER A 32 11.14 -34.36 1.36
CA SER A 32 10.09 -35.00 0.54
C SER A 32 10.39 -35.03 -0.97
N GLY A 33 11.50 -34.43 -1.43
CA GLY A 33 11.99 -34.55 -2.80
C GLY A 33 11.29 -33.71 -3.89
N ASP A 34 10.09 -33.19 -3.66
CA ASP A 34 9.39 -32.35 -4.65
C ASP A 34 9.54 -30.84 -4.35
N LEU A 35 10.12 -30.11 -5.31
CA LEU A 35 10.31 -28.65 -5.24
C LEU A 35 9.01 -27.94 -5.63
N LEU A 36 8.49 -27.07 -4.75
CA LEU A 36 7.37 -26.18 -5.08
C LEU A 36 7.75 -25.30 -6.29
N GLY A 37 6.84 -25.11 -7.24
CA GLY A 37 7.04 -24.09 -8.27
C GLY A 37 6.96 -22.67 -7.66
N PRO A 38 7.37 -21.64 -8.42
CA PRO A 38 7.37 -20.25 -7.94
C PRO A 38 5.98 -19.77 -7.51
N LEU A 39 4.90 -20.19 -8.20
CA LEU A 39 3.54 -19.76 -7.88
C LEU A 39 3.07 -20.25 -6.50
N PRO A 40 3.09 -21.56 -6.18
CA PRO A 40 2.79 -22.04 -4.83
C PRO A 40 3.67 -21.43 -3.74
N LEU A 41 4.96 -21.18 -4.01
CA LEU A 41 5.89 -20.58 -3.06
C LEU A 41 5.47 -19.15 -2.67
N LEU A 42 5.22 -18.31 -3.67
CA LEU A 42 4.81 -16.91 -3.47
C LEU A 42 3.44 -16.81 -2.79
N HIS A 43 2.49 -17.69 -3.16
CA HIS A 43 1.19 -17.77 -2.49
C HIS A 43 1.32 -18.19 -1.02
N ASN A 44 2.17 -19.17 -0.73
CA ASN A 44 2.41 -19.63 0.64
C ASN A 44 2.95 -18.49 1.53
N TRP A 45 3.95 -17.75 1.05
CA TRP A 45 4.45 -16.57 1.78
C TRP A 45 3.38 -15.51 1.98
N THR A 46 2.61 -15.20 0.94
CA THR A 46 1.55 -14.18 1.02
C THR A 46 0.48 -14.58 2.05
N GLN A 47 0.05 -15.84 2.03
CA GLN A 47 -0.96 -16.36 2.96
C GLN A 47 -0.44 -16.37 4.41
N HIS A 48 0.73 -16.97 4.66
CA HIS A 48 1.29 -17.03 6.00
C HIS A 48 1.64 -15.65 6.55
N TYR A 49 2.03 -14.72 5.69
CA TYR A 49 2.24 -13.34 6.07
C TYR A 49 0.92 -12.69 6.50
N ALA A 50 -0.14 -12.79 5.70
CA ALA A 50 -1.45 -12.23 6.06
C ALA A 50 -1.96 -12.78 7.40
N GLU A 51 -1.84 -14.09 7.60
CA GLU A 51 -2.16 -14.77 8.85
C GLU A 51 -1.30 -14.29 10.04
N ALA A 52 -0.01 -14.02 9.82
CA ALA A 52 0.88 -13.48 10.87
C ALA A 52 0.51 -12.04 11.23
N VAL A 53 0.16 -11.21 10.24
CA VAL A 53 -0.32 -9.83 10.45
C VAL A 53 -1.61 -9.82 11.26
N GLU A 54 -2.60 -10.65 10.89
CA GLU A 54 -3.87 -10.77 11.62
C GLU A 54 -3.69 -11.17 13.09
N ARG A 55 -2.67 -11.98 13.39
CA ARG A 55 -2.34 -12.43 14.75
C ARG A 55 -1.39 -11.49 15.50
N GLY A 56 -0.84 -10.46 14.85
CA GLY A 56 0.23 -9.64 15.40
C GLY A 56 1.54 -10.42 15.68
N ASP A 57 1.78 -11.52 14.96
CA ASP A 57 2.93 -12.40 15.17
C ASP A 57 4.17 -11.92 14.40
N GLN A 58 4.87 -10.95 15.01
CA GLN A 58 6.09 -10.36 14.45
C GLN A 58 7.22 -11.38 14.22
N ASN A 59 7.27 -12.46 15.00
CA ASN A 59 8.28 -13.49 14.82
C ASN A 59 8.03 -14.31 13.54
N SER A 60 6.77 -14.65 13.26
CA SER A 60 6.41 -15.28 11.98
C SER A 60 6.73 -14.37 10.79
N VAL A 61 6.47 -13.06 10.90
CA VAL A 61 6.84 -12.08 9.86
C VAL A 61 8.35 -12.10 9.60
N LEU A 62 9.18 -12.12 10.65
CA LEU A 62 10.64 -12.19 10.53
C LEU A 62 11.12 -13.50 9.87
N ILE A 63 10.51 -14.64 10.24
CA ILE A 63 10.84 -15.95 9.65
C ILE A 63 10.54 -15.96 8.15
N ILE A 64 9.39 -15.42 7.74
CA ILE A 64 9.02 -15.29 6.31
C ILE A 64 10.04 -14.42 5.59
N GLY A 65 10.38 -13.26 6.16
CA GLY A 65 11.40 -12.35 5.64
C GLY A 65 12.75 -13.00 5.36
N ARG A 66 13.23 -13.81 6.31
CA ARG A 66 14.48 -14.56 6.18
C ARG A 66 14.40 -15.63 5.11
N ALA A 67 13.29 -16.37 5.03
CA ALA A 67 13.08 -17.37 4.00
C ALA A 67 13.07 -16.74 2.59
N MET A 68 12.41 -15.59 2.43
CA MET A 68 12.39 -14.84 1.18
C MET A 68 13.77 -14.34 0.78
N LEU A 69 14.54 -13.76 1.72
CA LEU A 69 15.89 -13.28 1.41
C LEU A 69 16.85 -14.44 1.09
N ALA A 70 16.76 -15.56 1.80
CA ALA A 70 17.56 -16.75 1.53
C ALA A 70 17.26 -17.31 0.12
N TRP A 71 16.01 -17.30 -0.31
CA TRP A 71 15.62 -17.68 -1.67
C TRP A 71 16.17 -16.72 -2.73
N LEU A 72 16.09 -15.41 -2.47
CA LEU A 72 16.66 -14.39 -3.36
C LEU A 72 18.18 -14.45 -3.44
N ASN A 73 18.85 -14.82 -2.35
CA ASN A 73 20.31 -14.87 -2.24
C ASN A 73 20.85 -16.32 -2.21
N HIS A 74 20.17 -17.25 -2.91
CA HIS A 74 20.42 -18.69 -2.81
C HIS A 74 21.86 -19.11 -3.16
N ASP A 75 22.56 -18.30 -3.95
CA ASP A 75 23.93 -18.52 -4.39
C ASP A 75 24.90 -17.42 -3.91
N GLY A 76 24.46 -16.56 -2.98
CA GLY A 76 25.29 -15.50 -2.36
C GLY A 76 25.48 -14.24 -3.19
N THR A 77 24.78 -14.12 -4.31
CA THR A 77 25.02 -13.09 -5.33
C THR A 77 24.51 -11.71 -4.99
N LEU A 78 23.59 -11.62 -4.03
CA LEU A 78 23.10 -10.36 -3.51
C LEU A 78 24.04 -9.71 -2.48
N SER A 79 25.21 -10.30 -2.19
CA SER A 79 26.17 -9.72 -1.23
C SER A 79 26.52 -8.26 -1.55
N GLY A 80 26.74 -7.94 -2.84
CA GLY A 80 26.95 -6.57 -3.28
C GLY A 80 25.73 -5.69 -2.99
N TRP A 81 24.52 -6.18 -3.26
CA TRP A 81 23.27 -5.42 -3.13
C TRP A 81 23.00 -5.13 -1.67
N LEU A 82 23.13 -6.14 -0.81
CA LEU A 82 23.00 -6.04 0.64
C LEU A 82 23.96 -5.01 1.26
N SER A 83 25.14 -4.82 0.69
CA SER A 83 26.12 -3.84 1.17
C SER A 83 25.88 -2.40 0.70
N ASN A 84 24.99 -2.17 -0.28
CA ASN A 84 24.72 -0.83 -0.82
C ASN A 84 24.02 0.07 0.22
N ALA A 85 24.33 1.37 0.19
CA ALA A 85 23.67 2.38 1.02
C ALA A 85 22.17 2.56 0.66
N ARG A 86 21.78 2.20 -0.57
CA ARG A 86 20.39 2.14 -1.03
C ARG A 86 20.16 0.79 -1.69
N ARG A 87 19.27 0.01 -1.09
CA ARG A 87 18.86 -1.33 -1.50
C ARG A 87 17.53 -1.22 -2.21
N GLU A 88 17.56 -0.86 -3.49
CA GLU A 88 16.37 -0.75 -4.32
C GLU A 88 15.97 -2.14 -4.84
N LEU A 89 14.70 -2.50 -4.66
CA LEU A 89 14.08 -3.73 -5.16
C LEU A 89 12.86 -3.36 -6.02
N ASP A 90 12.95 -3.63 -7.32
CA ASP A 90 11.92 -3.34 -8.32
C ASP A 90 11.22 -4.63 -8.75
N VAL A 91 9.96 -4.79 -8.36
CA VAL A 91 9.14 -5.96 -8.71
C VAL A 91 8.28 -5.61 -9.91
N LEU A 92 8.62 -6.18 -11.06
CA LEU A 92 7.95 -5.89 -12.33
C LEU A 92 6.63 -6.65 -12.43
N GLY A 93 5.56 -5.87 -12.57
CA GLY A 93 4.19 -6.29 -12.81
C GLY A 93 3.78 -6.27 -14.27
N THR A 94 4.72 -6.13 -15.21
CA THR A 94 4.43 -6.04 -16.65
C THR A 94 4.12 -7.40 -17.30
N GLY A 95 4.26 -8.50 -16.56
CA GLY A 95 3.90 -9.84 -17.02
C GLY A 95 2.41 -10.12 -16.81
N ASP A 96 1.75 -10.63 -17.84
CA ASP A 96 0.34 -11.06 -17.79
C ASP A 96 0.24 -12.55 -17.43
N CYS A 97 0.57 -12.89 -16.18
CA CYS A 97 0.48 -14.26 -15.68
C CYS A 97 0.29 -14.33 -14.16
N ALA A 98 -0.24 -15.46 -13.66
CA ALA A 98 -0.47 -15.67 -12.23
C ALA A 98 0.80 -15.55 -11.37
N ILE A 99 1.98 -15.87 -11.90
CA ILE A 99 3.26 -15.68 -11.18
C ILE A 99 3.55 -14.19 -11.00
N SER A 100 3.31 -13.36 -12.01
CA SER A 100 3.47 -11.90 -11.93
C SER A 100 2.58 -11.32 -10.83
N ASP A 101 1.32 -11.75 -10.77
CA ASP A 101 0.41 -11.34 -9.71
C ASP A 101 0.86 -11.77 -8.32
N ALA A 102 1.31 -13.03 -8.17
CA ALA A 102 1.82 -13.55 -6.91
C ALA A 102 3.10 -12.84 -6.48
N LEU A 103 3.94 -12.46 -7.44
CA LEU A 103 5.17 -11.70 -7.22
C LEU A 103 4.84 -10.30 -6.72
N LEU A 104 3.86 -9.61 -7.31
CA LEU A 104 3.39 -8.32 -6.82
C LEU A 104 2.71 -8.45 -5.44
N ALA A 105 2.02 -9.55 -5.16
CA ALA A 105 1.33 -9.75 -3.89
C ALA A 105 2.26 -10.11 -2.72
N ALA A 106 3.47 -10.60 -2.99
CA ALA A 106 4.39 -11.04 -1.95
C ALA A 106 4.88 -9.86 -1.06
N PRO A 107 5.17 -10.11 0.23
CA PRO A 107 5.47 -9.08 1.22
C PRO A 107 6.97 -8.70 1.20
N TRP A 108 7.43 -8.09 0.11
CA TRP A 108 8.85 -7.73 -0.05
C TRP A 108 9.36 -6.75 0.99
N GLU A 109 8.48 -5.99 1.62
CA GLU A 109 8.80 -5.07 2.71
C GLU A 109 9.49 -5.75 3.90
N VAL A 110 9.24 -7.05 4.10
CA VAL A 110 9.71 -7.79 5.28
C VAL A 110 10.99 -8.58 5.05
N LEU A 111 11.71 -8.39 3.94
CA LEU A 111 13.01 -9.05 3.75
C LEU A 111 13.90 -8.84 4.98
N ALA A 112 14.55 -9.92 5.43
CA ALA A 112 15.30 -9.93 6.67
C ALA A 112 16.52 -10.84 6.57
N ASP A 113 17.59 -10.48 7.28
CA ASP A 113 18.79 -11.28 7.45
C ASP A 113 18.96 -11.71 8.93
N ASP A 114 20.16 -12.16 9.30
CA ASP A 114 20.46 -12.57 10.67
C ASP A 114 20.43 -11.38 11.66
N ALA A 115 20.64 -10.15 11.18
CA ALA A 115 20.63 -8.94 12.01
C ALA A 115 19.22 -8.39 12.25
N GLY A 116 18.26 -8.69 11.38
CA GLY A 116 16.87 -8.21 11.52
C GLY A 116 16.24 -7.91 10.16
N PHE A 117 15.22 -7.05 10.16
CA PHE A 117 14.61 -6.61 8.91
C PHE A 117 15.56 -5.68 8.16
N LEU A 118 15.66 -5.81 6.83
CA LEU A 118 16.46 -4.86 6.04
C LEU A 118 15.94 -3.43 6.20
N ALA A 119 14.63 -3.28 6.42
CA ALA A 119 13.97 -2.00 6.66
C ALA A 119 14.32 -1.36 8.02
N GLU A 120 15.07 -2.01 8.93
CA GLU A 120 15.53 -1.42 10.20
C GLU A 120 16.87 -0.68 10.05
N ASP A 121 17.66 -0.98 9.01
CA ASP A 121 18.98 -0.39 8.79
C ASP A 121 18.89 1.07 8.29
N ARG A 122 19.13 2.02 9.20
CA ARG A 122 19.11 3.47 8.92
C ARG A 122 20.26 3.94 8.01
N MET A 123 21.32 3.15 7.88
CA MET A 123 22.48 3.49 7.06
C MET A 123 22.37 2.91 5.65
N ARG A 124 21.62 1.82 5.49
CA ARG A 124 21.35 1.14 4.22
C ARG A 124 19.86 1.05 3.97
N LEU A 125 19.26 2.12 3.48
CA LEU A 125 17.81 2.16 3.25
C LEU A 125 17.37 1.06 2.30
N PHE A 126 16.26 0.40 2.62
CA PHE A 126 15.62 -0.62 1.79
C PHE A 126 14.35 -0.06 1.12
N LEU A 127 14.33 -0.07 -0.21
CA LEU A 127 13.32 0.59 -1.04
C LEU A 127 12.60 -0.45 -1.93
N PRO A 128 11.70 -1.28 -1.37
CA PRO A 128 10.86 -2.18 -2.15
C PRO A 128 9.77 -1.39 -2.89
N LEU A 129 9.59 -1.68 -4.17
CA LEU A 129 8.60 -1.05 -5.03
C LEU A 129 8.04 -2.03 -6.05
N ARG A 130 6.78 -1.82 -6.43
CA ARG A 130 6.04 -2.58 -7.44
C ARG A 130 5.88 -1.70 -8.67
N ARG A 131 6.29 -2.17 -9.85
CA ARG A 131 6.28 -1.35 -11.07
C ARG A 131 5.37 -1.98 -12.12
N LEU A 132 4.36 -1.24 -12.56
CA LEU A 132 3.36 -1.70 -13.51
C LEU A 132 3.61 -1.23 -14.95
N ALA A 133 4.57 -0.32 -15.16
CA ALA A 133 4.97 0.20 -16.46
C ALA A 133 6.48 0.05 -16.67
N PRO A 134 6.99 -0.07 -17.92
CA PRO A 134 8.41 -0.10 -18.18
C PRO A 134 9.15 1.07 -17.50
N ARG A 135 10.38 0.82 -17.03
CA ARG A 135 11.19 1.86 -16.40
C ARG A 135 11.43 3.00 -17.40
N ALA A 136 10.94 4.18 -17.04
CA ALA A 136 11.11 5.42 -17.79
C ALA A 136 11.64 6.51 -16.86
N LEU A 137 12.03 7.64 -17.44
CA LEU A 137 12.24 8.86 -16.66
C LEU A 137 10.90 9.26 -16.05
N GLY A 138 10.88 9.49 -14.74
CA GLY A 138 9.69 10.00 -14.06
C GLY A 138 9.27 11.36 -14.62
N ILE A 139 8.00 11.72 -14.44
CA ILE A 139 7.51 13.06 -14.78
C ILE A 139 8.29 14.08 -13.97
N ALA A 140 8.88 15.07 -14.65
CA ALA A 140 9.64 16.10 -13.98
C ALA A 140 8.68 17.02 -13.22
N PRO A 141 8.98 17.37 -11.95
CA PRO A 141 8.11 18.26 -11.20
C PRO A 141 8.15 19.68 -11.77
N ASP A 142 7.04 20.40 -11.64
CA ASP A 142 6.91 21.78 -12.10
C ASP A 142 7.34 22.80 -11.04
N HIS A 143 7.29 22.41 -9.75
CA HIS A 143 7.44 23.30 -8.61
C HIS A 143 8.49 22.83 -7.58
N SER A 144 8.94 23.77 -6.76
CA SER A 144 9.83 23.49 -5.61
C SER A 144 9.12 23.19 -4.30
N ASP A 145 7.82 23.47 -4.23
CA ASP A 145 6.92 23.12 -3.14
C ASP A 145 5.91 22.05 -3.62
N LEU A 146 5.07 21.56 -2.71
CA LEU A 146 4.02 20.59 -3.00
C LEU A 146 2.64 21.23 -2.89
N ALA A 147 1.66 20.72 -3.64
CA ALA A 147 0.23 21.00 -3.44
C ALA A 147 -0.51 19.67 -3.20
N MET A 148 -1.30 19.62 -2.13
CA MET A 148 -2.07 18.43 -1.75
C MET A 148 -3.54 18.76 -1.56
N LEU A 149 -4.39 17.90 -2.11
CA LEU A 149 -5.77 17.75 -1.66
C LEU A 149 -5.79 16.62 -0.62
N PHE A 150 -6.24 16.93 0.58
CA PHE A 150 -6.45 15.98 1.67
C PHE A 150 -7.94 15.89 1.93
N MET A 151 -8.46 14.67 1.99
CA MET A 151 -9.83 14.41 2.39
C MET A 151 -9.83 13.33 3.46
N ALA A 152 -10.52 13.61 4.56
CA ALA A 152 -10.87 12.60 5.55
C ALA A 152 -12.33 12.19 5.37
N ALA A 153 -12.65 10.92 5.58
CA ALA A 153 -14.02 10.44 5.65
C ALA A 153 -14.18 9.45 6.80
N ALA A 154 -15.10 9.76 7.71
CA ALA A 154 -15.37 8.97 8.91
C ALA A 154 -16.90 8.84 9.13
N PRO A 155 -17.61 8.12 8.23
CA PRO A 155 -19.06 8.04 8.25
C PRO A 155 -19.62 7.50 9.57
N GLU A 156 -20.88 7.85 9.87
CA GLU A 156 -21.58 7.42 11.08
C GLU A 156 -21.46 5.90 11.33
N GLY A 157 -21.07 5.55 12.56
CA GLY A 157 -20.95 4.15 13.00
C GLY A 157 -19.58 3.51 12.72
N GLN A 158 -18.64 4.24 12.11
CA GLN A 158 -17.23 3.86 12.06
C GLN A 158 -16.44 4.42 13.24
N HIS A 159 -15.19 3.98 13.38
CA HIS A 159 -14.25 4.61 14.30
C HIS A 159 -13.92 6.03 13.82
N GLU A 160 -13.96 6.98 14.75
CA GLU A 160 -13.58 8.37 14.49
C GLU A 160 -12.07 8.45 14.24
N LEU A 161 -11.69 9.08 13.13
CA LEU A 161 -10.30 9.31 12.75
C LEU A 161 -9.85 10.67 13.32
N ASP A 162 -8.63 10.77 13.83
CA ASP A 162 -8.05 12.04 14.30
C ASP A 162 -7.38 12.78 13.13
N TYR A 163 -8.19 13.20 12.16
CA TYR A 163 -7.71 13.83 10.93
C TYR A 163 -7.13 15.23 11.17
N GLU A 164 -7.59 15.97 12.18
CA GLU A 164 -6.99 17.26 12.53
C GLU A 164 -5.57 17.11 13.09
N ALA A 165 -5.31 16.07 13.90
CA ALA A 165 -3.94 15.79 14.34
C ALA A 165 -3.05 15.36 13.17
N GLU A 166 -3.57 14.55 12.24
CA GLU A 166 -2.85 14.17 11.02
C GLU A 166 -2.52 15.41 10.17
N GLU A 167 -3.51 16.29 9.94
CA GLU A 167 -3.34 17.54 9.19
C GLU A 167 -2.26 18.44 9.83
N ALA A 168 -2.34 18.65 11.14
CA ALA A 168 -1.40 19.48 11.89
C ALA A 168 0.02 18.91 11.85
N ALA A 169 0.17 17.59 11.97
CA ALA A 169 1.46 16.90 11.88
C ALA A 169 2.07 17.06 10.48
N ILE A 170 1.28 16.89 9.42
CA ILE A 170 1.72 17.06 8.03
C ILE A 170 2.18 18.50 7.79
N LEU A 171 1.39 19.50 8.21
CA LEU A 171 1.74 20.91 8.06
C LEU A 171 3.04 21.27 8.80
N GLU A 172 3.23 20.75 10.02
CA GLU A 172 4.45 20.99 10.79
C GLU A 172 5.67 20.32 10.15
N ALA A 173 5.53 19.04 9.78
CA ALA A 173 6.61 18.25 9.20
C ALA A 173 7.08 18.77 7.83
N THR A 174 6.23 19.55 7.16
CA THR A 174 6.51 20.19 5.86
C THR A 174 6.85 21.67 5.96
N ARG A 175 7.14 22.21 7.16
CA ARG A 175 7.76 23.55 7.28
C ARG A 175 9.25 23.51 6.98
N SER A 176 9.71 24.50 6.23
CA SER A 176 11.15 24.73 6.04
C SER A 176 11.81 25.05 7.37
N ARG A 177 12.75 24.20 7.80
CA ARG A 177 13.55 24.45 9.01
C ARG A 177 14.44 25.68 8.94
N VAL A 178 14.67 26.22 7.73
CA VAL A 178 15.53 27.40 7.51
C VAL A 178 14.71 28.68 7.48
N THR A 179 13.59 28.68 6.75
CA THR A 179 12.82 29.89 6.46
C THR A 179 11.48 29.96 7.19
N GLY A 180 11.03 28.86 7.79
CA GLY A 180 9.69 28.72 8.40
C GLY A 180 8.55 28.69 7.39
N GLN A 181 8.83 28.84 6.08
CA GLN A 181 7.83 28.83 5.03
C GLN A 181 7.29 27.42 4.77
N PRO A 182 6.01 27.28 4.38
CA PRO A 182 5.45 25.99 3.99
C PRO A 182 6.15 25.46 2.73
N LEU A 183 6.50 24.18 2.74
CA LEU A 183 6.96 23.43 1.56
C LEU A 183 5.82 22.59 0.95
N LEU A 184 4.66 22.59 1.60
CA LEU A 184 3.42 21.94 1.17
C LEU A 184 2.26 22.92 1.38
N HIS A 185 1.45 23.12 0.33
CA HIS A 185 0.18 23.81 0.37
C HIS A 185 -0.93 22.77 0.48
N LEU A 186 -1.70 22.85 1.55
CA LEU A 186 -2.74 21.87 1.88
C LEU A 186 -4.12 22.47 1.63
N THR A 187 -4.92 21.77 0.83
CA THR A 187 -6.36 22.00 0.67
C THR A 187 -7.08 20.84 1.34
N VAL A 188 -7.97 21.15 2.28
CA VAL A 188 -8.76 20.15 3.01
C VAL A 188 -10.18 20.11 2.44
N GLU A 189 -10.66 18.91 2.17
CA GLU A 189 -12.06 18.59 1.92
C GLU A 189 -12.59 17.83 3.16
N GLU A 190 -13.63 18.37 3.80
CA GLU A 190 -14.14 17.92 5.11
C GLU A 190 -15.48 17.18 5.01
N SER A 191 -16.16 17.18 3.85
CA SER A 191 -17.46 16.54 3.70
C SER A 191 -17.36 15.02 3.61
N GLY A 192 -16.21 14.52 3.13
CA GLY A 192 -15.98 13.09 2.95
C GLY A 192 -16.76 12.52 1.76
N GLU A 193 -17.43 13.34 0.96
CA GLU A 193 -18.28 12.92 -0.15
C GLU A 193 -17.51 12.81 -1.46
N LEU A 194 -17.78 11.75 -2.23
CA LEU A 194 -17.11 11.50 -3.51
C LEU A 194 -17.35 12.62 -4.54
N GLU A 195 -18.55 13.20 -4.56
CA GLU A 195 -18.92 14.26 -5.51
C GLU A 195 -18.18 15.57 -5.21
N ILE A 196 -18.07 15.94 -3.93
CA ILE A 196 -17.33 17.13 -3.49
C ILE A 196 -15.82 16.95 -3.70
N LEU A 197 -15.29 15.75 -3.41
CA LEU A 197 -13.91 15.39 -3.76
C LEU A 197 -13.63 15.63 -5.25
N ALA A 198 -14.51 15.15 -6.11
CA ALA A 198 -14.37 15.31 -7.56
C ALA A 198 -14.39 16.79 -7.98
N GLU A 199 -15.30 17.59 -7.40
CA GLU A 199 -15.39 19.02 -7.69
C GLU A 199 -14.11 19.76 -7.27
N ARG A 200 -13.63 19.52 -6.05
CA ARG A 200 -12.41 20.14 -5.50
C ARG A 200 -11.17 19.75 -6.28
N HIS A 201 -10.98 18.46 -6.54
CA HIS A 201 -9.88 17.94 -7.36
C HIS A 201 -9.79 18.64 -8.72
N ASN A 202 -10.95 18.90 -9.33
CA ASN A 202 -11.02 19.53 -10.65
C ASN A 202 -10.92 21.05 -10.66
N SER A 203 -11.38 21.72 -9.61
CA SER A 203 -11.52 23.18 -9.56
C SER A 203 -10.35 23.88 -8.86
N ASP A 204 -9.80 23.25 -7.82
CA ASP A 204 -8.76 23.86 -6.97
C ASP A 204 -7.34 23.40 -7.36
N GLY A 205 -7.23 22.38 -8.21
CA GLY A 205 -5.95 21.84 -8.68
C GLY A 205 -5.20 22.72 -9.71
N PRO A 206 -4.08 22.23 -10.26
CA PRO A 206 -3.58 20.86 -10.15
C PRO A 206 -2.89 20.57 -8.80
N PHE A 207 -3.17 19.39 -8.25
CA PHE A 207 -2.50 18.87 -7.06
C PHE A 207 -1.38 17.91 -7.44
N ASP A 208 -0.27 17.92 -6.69
CA ASP A 208 0.76 16.89 -6.78
C ASP A 208 0.32 15.60 -6.08
N ILE A 209 -0.50 15.75 -5.04
CA ILE A 209 -0.87 14.71 -4.11
C ILE A 209 -2.38 14.74 -3.87
N LEU A 210 -3.02 13.59 -3.96
CA LEU A 210 -4.31 13.34 -3.33
C LEU A 210 -4.11 12.35 -2.18
N HIS A 211 -4.45 12.77 -0.96
CA HIS A 211 -4.47 11.92 0.23
C HIS A 211 -5.93 11.67 0.63
N LEU A 212 -6.36 10.41 0.53
CA LEU A 212 -7.66 9.96 1.06
C LEU A 212 -7.43 9.19 2.36
N SER A 213 -7.82 9.77 3.48
CA SER A 213 -7.79 9.16 4.82
C SER A 213 -9.19 8.67 5.17
N CYS A 214 -9.42 7.35 5.08
CA CYS A 214 -10.75 6.79 5.29
C CYS A 214 -10.71 5.30 5.66
N HIS A 215 -11.88 4.72 5.91
CA HIS A 215 -12.00 3.27 6.11
C HIS A 215 -11.98 2.53 4.77
N GLY A 216 -11.41 1.33 4.77
CA GLY A 216 -11.32 0.49 3.57
C GLY A 216 -11.49 -0.98 3.92
N ASP A 217 -12.05 -1.75 2.99
CA ASP A 217 -12.21 -3.19 3.16
C ASP A 217 -12.27 -3.92 1.82
N ILE A 218 -12.26 -5.25 1.90
CA ILE A 218 -12.50 -6.17 0.79
C ILE A 218 -13.83 -6.86 1.06
N GLN A 219 -14.87 -6.43 0.37
CA GLN A 219 -16.20 -7.02 0.49
C GLN A 219 -16.32 -8.28 -0.36
N HIS A 220 -17.02 -9.28 0.16
CA HIS A 220 -17.28 -10.54 -0.52
C HIS A 220 -18.76 -10.63 -0.91
N THR A 221 -19.04 -10.88 -2.19
CA THR A 221 -20.39 -11.15 -2.70
C THR A 221 -20.37 -12.49 -3.44
N GLY A 222 -20.87 -13.53 -2.78
CA GLY A 222 -20.68 -14.91 -3.26
C GLY A 222 -19.18 -15.25 -3.31
N ASP A 223 -18.72 -15.72 -4.46
CA ASP A 223 -17.31 -16.08 -4.69
C ASP A 223 -16.44 -14.89 -5.14
N ALA A 224 -17.03 -13.70 -5.35
CA ALA A 224 -16.31 -12.51 -5.79
C ALA A 224 -15.84 -11.67 -4.59
N ALA A 225 -14.63 -11.12 -4.70
CA ALA A 225 -14.07 -10.15 -3.76
C ALA A 225 -13.92 -8.79 -4.46
N ARG A 226 -14.27 -7.69 -3.78
CA ARG A 226 -14.15 -6.33 -4.32
C ARG A 226 -13.65 -5.36 -3.24
N HIS A 227 -12.69 -4.54 -3.61
CA HIS A 227 -12.24 -3.45 -2.75
C HIS A 227 -13.28 -2.33 -2.69
N VAL A 228 -13.43 -1.75 -1.50
CA VAL A 228 -14.26 -0.58 -1.25
C VAL A 228 -13.53 0.39 -0.33
N LEU A 229 -13.75 1.68 -0.55
CA LEU A 229 -13.53 2.74 0.42
C LEU A 229 -14.88 3.14 1.01
N PHE A 230 -14.92 3.45 2.30
CA PHE A 230 -16.12 3.98 2.93
C PHE A 230 -15.98 5.50 3.05
N LEU A 231 -16.65 6.19 2.14
CA LEU A 231 -16.80 7.63 2.12
C LEU A 231 -18.14 8.03 2.76
N GLU A 232 -18.53 9.29 2.63
CA GLU A 232 -19.76 9.82 3.20
C GLU A 232 -20.79 10.14 2.12
N THR A 233 -22.07 10.04 2.48
CA THR A 233 -23.18 10.69 1.77
C THR A 233 -23.39 12.09 2.35
N GLU A 234 -24.20 12.94 1.69
CA GLU A 234 -24.58 14.28 2.19
C GLU A 234 -25.15 14.24 3.63
N GLU A 235 -25.75 13.12 4.04
CA GLU A 235 -26.27 12.91 5.39
C GLU A 235 -25.27 12.30 6.40
N GLY A 236 -23.99 12.19 6.05
CA GLY A 236 -22.92 11.64 6.91
C GLY A 236 -22.93 10.11 7.04
N LYS A 237 -23.69 9.39 6.19
CA LYS A 237 -23.75 7.92 6.21
C LYS A 237 -22.66 7.32 5.34
N GLY A 238 -22.32 6.06 5.60
CA GLY A 238 -21.33 5.35 4.78
C GLY A 238 -21.77 5.17 3.32
N ASP A 239 -20.98 5.70 2.38
CA ASP A 239 -21.02 5.39 0.95
C ASP A 239 -19.88 4.43 0.59
N ALA A 240 -20.23 3.26 0.06
CA ALA A 240 -19.25 2.29 -0.43
C ALA A 240 -18.78 2.68 -1.84
N VAL A 241 -17.58 3.24 -1.91
CA VAL A 241 -16.94 3.69 -3.15
C VAL A 241 -16.01 2.63 -3.69
N THR A 242 -16.25 2.22 -4.93
CA THR A 242 -15.49 1.20 -5.64
C THR A 242 -14.34 1.83 -6.44
N PRO A 243 -13.30 1.05 -6.82
CA PRO A 243 -12.20 1.54 -7.66
C PRO A 243 -12.64 2.33 -8.89
N ASP A 244 -13.63 1.80 -9.62
CA ASP A 244 -14.26 2.40 -10.80
C ASP A 244 -14.93 3.74 -10.48
N ARG A 245 -15.76 3.81 -9.43
CA ARG A 245 -16.38 5.07 -9.00
C ARG A 245 -15.33 6.13 -8.64
N LEU A 246 -14.25 5.73 -7.98
CA LEU A 246 -13.16 6.66 -7.65
C LEU A 246 -12.43 7.14 -8.90
N LEU A 247 -12.09 6.25 -9.85
CA LEU A 247 -11.46 6.64 -11.11
C LEU A 247 -12.35 7.59 -11.93
N ASP A 248 -13.64 7.28 -12.01
CA ASP A 248 -14.61 8.13 -12.70
C ASP A 248 -14.68 9.54 -12.07
N ALA A 249 -14.63 9.62 -10.73
CA ALA A 249 -14.61 10.88 -9.99
C ALA A 249 -13.32 11.71 -10.22
N LEU A 250 -12.16 11.05 -10.28
CA LEU A 250 -10.87 11.73 -10.51
C LEU A 250 -10.70 12.18 -11.97
N GLY A 251 -11.38 11.52 -12.91
CA GLY A 251 -11.33 11.85 -14.34
C GLY A 251 -9.94 11.70 -14.95
N GLU A 252 -9.65 12.51 -15.98
CA GLU A 252 -8.39 12.39 -16.75
C GLU A 252 -7.17 13.05 -16.06
N ARG A 253 -7.40 13.97 -15.12
CA ARG A 253 -6.33 14.75 -14.47
C ARG A 253 -5.89 14.08 -13.17
N LEU A 254 -5.23 12.93 -13.27
CA LEU A 254 -4.74 12.20 -12.10
C LEU A 254 -3.56 12.93 -11.43
N PRO A 255 -3.50 12.97 -10.08
CA PRO A 255 -2.36 13.56 -9.38
C PRO A 255 -1.11 12.68 -9.56
N PRO A 256 0.09 13.26 -9.56
CA PRO A 256 1.35 12.50 -9.55
C PRO A 256 1.46 11.46 -8.42
N LEU A 257 0.87 11.71 -7.25
CA LEU A 257 0.75 10.76 -6.14
C LEU A 257 -0.68 10.64 -5.63
N LEU A 258 -1.18 9.41 -5.55
CA LEU A 258 -2.39 9.06 -4.81
C LEU A 258 -2.01 8.24 -3.58
N PHE A 259 -2.32 8.73 -2.38
CA PHE A 259 -2.21 7.95 -1.15
C PHE A 259 -3.61 7.53 -0.68
N LEU A 260 -3.89 6.23 -0.84
CA LEU A 260 -5.08 5.57 -0.33
C LEU A 260 -4.83 5.11 1.11
N SER A 261 -4.88 6.05 2.05
CA SER A 261 -4.71 5.77 3.48
C SER A 261 -5.99 5.17 4.06
N ALA A 262 -6.26 3.93 3.64
CA ALA A 262 -7.37 3.13 4.10
C ALA A 262 -6.95 1.66 4.21
N CYS A 263 -7.56 0.94 5.14
CA CYS A 263 -7.22 -0.46 5.40
C CYS A 263 -7.33 -1.32 4.12
N ARG A 264 -6.39 -2.25 3.96
CA ARG A 264 -6.41 -3.30 2.91
C ARG A 264 -6.38 -2.82 1.45
N THR A 265 -6.10 -1.54 1.18
CA THR A 265 -6.04 -0.99 -0.19
C THR A 265 -4.87 -1.52 -1.02
N GLY A 266 -3.79 -1.98 -0.38
CA GLY A 266 -2.64 -2.64 -0.98
C GLY A 266 -2.67 -4.17 -0.90
N GLN A 267 -3.66 -4.75 -0.21
CA GLN A 267 -3.82 -6.18 0.01
C GLN A 267 -4.45 -6.86 -1.21
N ARG A 268 -4.03 -8.08 -1.53
CA ARG A 268 -4.73 -8.90 -2.53
C ARG A 268 -5.97 -9.53 -1.90
N GLY A 269 -7.13 -9.34 -2.50
CA GLY A 269 -8.36 -10.00 -2.03
C GLY A 269 -8.32 -11.48 -2.33
N LEU A 270 -8.31 -12.31 -1.29
CA LEU A 270 -8.52 -13.74 -1.41
C LEU A 270 -10.03 -14.00 -1.50
N ALA A 271 -10.52 -14.50 -2.63
CA ALA A 271 -11.89 -14.97 -2.68
C ALA A 271 -12.04 -16.15 -1.70
N THR A 272 -13.10 -16.10 -0.89
CA THR A 272 -13.26 -17.02 0.23
C THR A 272 -13.50 -18.42 -0.30
N SER A 273 -12.55 -19.34 -0.10
CA SER A 273 -12.84 -20.77 -0.17
C SER A 273 -13.61 -21.15 1.10
N GLY A 274 -14.93 -20.93 1.10
CA GLY A 274 -15.88 -21.46 2.09
C GLY A 274 -15.38 -21.57 3.53
N SER A 275 -15.30 -20.46 4.25
CA SER A 275 -15.19 -20.47 5.71
C SER A 275 -16.32 -19.63 6.29
N ARG A 276 -17.22 -20.29 7.00
CA ARG A 276 -18.38 -19.69 7.68
C ARG A 276 -17.90 -18.76 8.78
N SER A 277 -18.12 -17.47 8.61
CA SER A 277 -18.32 -16.53 9.72
C SER A 277 -19.76 -16.01 9.66
N GLU A 278 -20.72 -16.86 10.04
CA GLU A 278 -22.03 -16.36 10.45
C GLU A 278 -21.86 -15.72 11.83
N GLY A 279 -22.18 -14.43 11.87
CA GLY A 279 -22.17 -13.63 13.08
C GLY A 279 -23.02 -14.25 14.18
N ARG A 280 -22.45 -14.20 15.38
CA ARG A 280 -23.12 -14.39 16.67
C ARG A 280 -24.41 -13.57 16.72
N ARG A 281 -25.56 -14.23 16.64
CA ARG A 281 -26.85 -13.73 17.14
C ARG A 281 -27.34 -14.67 18.22
N GLU A 282 -27.31 -14.19 19.46
CA GLU A 282 -27.95 -14.80 20.61
C GLU A 282 -29.48 -14.67 20.45
N GLY A 283 -30.21 -15.78 20.63
CA GLY A 283 -31.62 -15.76 20.99
C GLY A 283 -32.55 -16.71 20.21
N LEU A 284 -33.16 -17.63 20.96
CA LEU A 284 -34.46 -18.30 20.78
C LEU A 284 -34.47 -19.79 20.34
N ALA A 285 -34.66 -20.62 21.36
CA ALA A 285 -35.46 -21.87 21.45
C ALA A 285 -35.24 -22.99 20.41
N GLU A 286 -34.61 -24.08 20.90
CA GLU A 286 -34.47 -25.37 20.23
C GLU A 286 -35.79 -26.17 20.23
N ALA A 287 -36.09 -26.82 19.09
CA ALA A 287 -36.97 -27.99 19.00
C ALA A 287 -36.28 -29.05 18.12
N PRO A 288 -36.29 -30.35 18.48
CA PRO A 288 -35.52 -31.37 17.78
C PRO A 288 -36.31 -31.97 16.60
N GLY A 289 -35.73 -31.94 15.41
CA GLY A 289 -36.27 -32.53 14.18
C GLY A 289 -35.19 -33.25 13.38
N GLU A 290 -35.57 -34.41 12.85
CA GLU A 290 -34.76 -35.52 12.34
C GLU A 290 -33.75 -35.20 11.22
N ILE A 291 -32.63 -35.92 11.27
CA ILE A 291 -31.53 -35.88 10.28
C ILE A 291 -31.92 -36.76 9.09
N SER A 292 -32.08 -36.17 7.91
CA SER A 292 -32.25 -36.89 6.64
C SER A 292 -30.99 -36.71 5.79
N GLU A 293 -30.26 -37.80 5.55
CA GLU A 293 -29.05 -37.84 4.73
C GLU A 293 -29.38 -37.62 3.25
N ALA A 294 -29.08 -36.42 2.74
CA ALA A 294 -29.06 -36.15 1.30
C ALA A 294 -27.71 -36.58 0.68
N PRO A 295 -27.70 -37.12 -0.54
CA PRO A 295 -26.50 -37.70 -1.15
C PRO A 295 -25.45 -36.63 -1.47
N ARG A 296 -24.21 -36.92 -1.10
CA ARG A 296 -23.02 -36.10 -1.41
C ARG A 296 -22.83 -36.06 -2.93
N ARG A 297 -23.10 -34.91 -3.55
CA ARG A 297 -22.60 -34.60 -4.90
C ARG A 297 -21.08 -34.46 -4.82
N GLU A 298 -20.37 -35.28 -5.58
CA GLU A 298 -18.94 -35.09 -5.82
C GLU A 298 -18.73 -33.69 -6.41
N ALA A 299 -18.03 -32.84 -5.67
CA ALA A 299 -17.63 -31.53 -6.14
C ALA A 299 -16.60 -31.74 -7.26
N GLY A 300 -16.93 -31.31 -8.49
CA GLY A 300 -15.93 -31.11 -9.53
C GLY A 300 -14.87 -30.10 -9.07
N PRO A 301 -13.74 -29.98 -9.77
CA PRO A 301 -12.69 -29.04 -9.39
C PRO A 301 -13.29 -27.65 -9.29
N ALA A 302 -13.26 -27.08 -8.07
CA ALA A 302 -13.72 -25.72 -7.84
C ALA A 302 -12.95 -24.79 -8.78
N ALA A 303 -13.67 -23.94 -9.52
CA ALA A 303 -13.04 -22.87 -10.26
C ALA A 303 -12.14 -22.08 -9.30
N ALA A 304 -10.92 -21.74 -9.74
CA ALA A 304 -10.01 -20.98 -8.90
C ALA A 304 -10.72 -19.70 -8.43
N PRO A 305 -10.69 -19.38 -7.13
CA PRO A 305 -11.36 -18.20 -6.60
C PRO A 305 -10.94 -16.94 -7.37
N GLU A 306 -11.92 -16.10 -7.74
CA GLU A 306 -11.66 -14.84 -8.44
C GLU A 306 -11.00 -13.87 -7.45
N LEU A 307 -9.66 -13.78 -7.52
CA LEU A 307 -8.87 -12.94 -6.62
C LEU A 307 -9.06 -11.47 -6.97
N ALA A 308 -9.36 -10.63 -5.98
CA ALA A 308 -9.45 -9.19 -6.20
C ALA A 308 -8.05 -8.59 -6.32
N GLU A 309 -7.81 -7.87 -7.41
CA GLU A 309 -6.62 -7.05 -7.57
C GLU A 309 -6.62 -5.93 -6.52
N PRO A 310 -5.49 -5.64 -5.84
CA PRO A 310 -5.40 -4.55 -4.87
C PRO A 310 -5.88 -3.22 -5.47
N LEU A 311 -6.68 -2.45 -4.73
CA LEU A 311 -7.13 -1.11 -5.16
C LEU A 311 -5.96 -0.22 -5.59
N ALA A 312 -4.87 -0.19 -4.80
CA ALA A 312 -3.68 0.60 -5.12
C ALA A 312 -3.03 0.19 -6.46
N ARG A 313 -3.07 -1.10 -6.79
CA ARG A 313 -2.56 -1.62 -8.07
C ARG A 313 -3.47 -1.21 -9.23
N GLN A 314 -4.79 -1.28 -9.06
CA GLN A 314 -5.76 -0.82 -10.05
C GLN A 314 -5.57 0.67 -10.37
N MET A 315 -5.40 1.51 -9.35
CA MET A 315 -5.16 2.95 -9.56
C MET A 315 -3.82 3.22 -10.26
N ALA A 316 -2.77 2.45 -9.93
CA ALA A 316 -1.45 2.60 -10.52
C ALA A 316 -1.39 2.23 -12.02
N ALA A 317 -2.48 1.72 -12.61
CA ALA A 317 -2.59 1.60 -14.06
C ALA A 317 -2.57 2.98 -14.76
N GLY A 318 -3.08 4.03 -14.10
CA GLY A 318 -3.11 5.42 -14.62
C GLY A 318 -2.33 6.43 -13.77
N VAL A 319 -2.20 6.19 -12.46
CA VAL A 319 -1.55 7.12 -11.53
C VAL A 319 -0.04 6.83 -11.46
N PRO A 320 0.86 7.85 -11.57
CA PRO A 320 2.30 7.62 -11.54
C PRO A 320 2.82 6.97 -10.25
N HIS A 321 2.28 7.36 -9.09
CA HIS A 321 2.61 6.77 -7.79
C HIS A 321 1.34 6.50 -7.00
N VAL A 322 1.21 5.28 -6.46
CA VAL A 322 0.12 4.95 -5.54
C VAL A 322 0.67 4.30 -4.28
N LEU A 323 0.21 4.78 -3.13
CA LEU A 323 0.44 4.13 -1.84
C LEU A 323 -0.85 3.53 -1.30
N GLY A 324 -0.74 2.37 -0.66
CA GLY A 324 -1.84 1.71 0.03
C GLY A 324 -1.35 0.69 1.06
N TRP A 325 -2.26 0.18 1.87
CA TRP A 325 -1.96 -0.67 3.03
C TRP A 325 -2.29 -2.14 2.76
N ASP A 326 -1.35 -3.03 3.05
CA ASP A 326 -1.46 -4.49 2.88
C ASP A 326 -2.14 -5.20 4.06
N GLY A 327 -3.15 -4.55 4.65
CA GLY A 327 -3.83 -5.05 5.83
C GLY A 327 -4.49 -3.90 6.59
N SER A 328 -5.01 -4.22 7.78
CA SER A 328 -5.49 -3.23 8.72
C SER A 328 -4.32 -2.53 9.40
N VAL A 329 -4.40 -1.20 9.51
CA VAL A 329 -3.36 -0.34 10.09
C VAL A 329 -3.97 0.47 11.24
N TYR A 330 -3.19 0.74 12.28
CA TYR A 330 -3.61 1.65 13.35
C TYR A 330 -3.45 3.10 12.90
N ASP A 331 -4.38 3.95 13.28
CA ASP A 331 -4.37 5.38 12.93
C ASP A 331 -3.06 6.06 13.34
N ALA A 332 -2.53 5.73 14.52
CA ALA A 332 -1.23 6.26 14.98
C ALA A 332 -0.05 5.83 14.08
N ASP A 333 -0.05 4.59 13.58
CA ASP A 333 0.99 4.10 12.67
C ASP A 333 0.85 4.75 11.29
N ALA A 334 -0.40 4.90 10.80
CA ALA A 334 -0.70 5.55 9.53
C ALA A 334 -0.30 7.04 9.56
N ALA A 335 -0.67 7.78 10.61
CA ALA A 335 -0.32 9.18 10.79
C ALA A 335 1.20 9.37 10.90
N THR A 336 1.89 8.54 11.70
CA THR A 336 3.37 8.57 11.81
C THR A 336 4.04 8.32 10.45
N PHE A 337 3.49 7.39 9.66
CA PHE A 337 3.98 7.12 8.32
C PHE A 337 3.75 8.32 7.39
N ALA A 338 2.54 8.88 7.37
CA ALA A 338 2.17 10.03 6.54
C ALA A 338 3.05 11.26 6.86
N GLU A 339 3.22 11.60 8.13
CA GLU A 339 4.08 12.69 8.58
C GLU A 339 5.50 12.56 8.01
N ALA A 340 6.13 11.40 8.22
CA ALA A 340 7.50 11.15 7.79
C ALA A 340 7.63 11.06 6.26
N LEU A 341 6.61 10.54 5.57
CA LEU A 341 6.53 10.48 4.11
C LEU A 341 6.53 11.90 3.55
N TYR A 342 5.60 12.76 3.99
CA TYR A 342 5.45 14.11 3.45
C TYR A 342 6.64 15.01 3.81
N ALA A 343 7.24 14.85 4.98
CA ALA A 343 8.51 15.50 5.31
C ALA A 343 9.65 15.14 4.35
N GLY A 344 9.66 13.90 3.84
CA GLY A 344 10.61 13.47 2.82
C GLY A 344 10.30 14.08 1.45
N LEU A 345 9.05 13.95 1.00
CA LEU A 345 8.59 14.44 -0.29
C LEU A 345 8.78 15.95 -0.44
N ALA A 346 8.48 16.73 0.61
CA ALA A 346 8.66 18.18 0.63
C ALA A 346 10.13 18.64 0.52
N ARG A 347 11.08 17.72 0.76
CA ARG A 347 12.51 17.95 0.58
C ARG A 347 13.04 17.46 -0.77
N GLY A 348 12.14 17.07 -1.68
CA GLY A 348 12.48 16.55 -3.00
C GLY A 348 13.01 15.11 -2.99
N GLU A 349 12.77 14.36 -1.91
CA GLU A 349 13.04 12.91 -1.90
C GLU A 349 12.05 12.20 -2.86
N THR A 350 12.48 11.10 -3.49
CA THR A 350 11.57 10.28 -4.30
C THR A 350 10.56 9.56 -3.41
N VAL A 351 9.40 9.18 -3.97
CA VAL A 351 8.35 8.45 -3.23
C VAL A 351 8.89 7.19 -2.55
N ALA A 352 9.71 6.40 -3.25
CA ALA A 352 10.29 5.19 -2.69
C ALA A 352 11.24 5.48 -1.50
N TYR A 353 12.03 6.56 -1.58
CA TYR A 353 12.95 6.95 -0.52
C TYR A 353 12.20 7.49 0.71
N ALA A 354 11.22 8.36 0.49
CA ALA A 354 10.37 8.91 1.54
C ALA A 354 9.59 7.80 2.26
N ALA A 355 9.04 6.84 1.50
CA ALA A 355 8.35 5.68 2.08
C ALA A 355 9.30 4.79 2.92
N ALA A 356 10.54 4.55 2.47
CA ALA A 356 11.52 3.81 3.27
C ALA A 356 11.81 4.51 4.60
N ARG A 357 11.99 5.83 4.59
CA ARG A 357 12.15 6.62 5.82
C ARG A 357 10.90 6.63 6.71
N ALA A 358 9.71 6.63 6.12
CA ALA A 358 8.46 6.56 6.85
C ALA A 358 8.30 5.22 7.59
N ARG A 359 8.69 4.09 6.98
CA ARG A 359 8.72 2.79 7.68
C ARG A 359 9.62 2.83 8.91
N HIS A 360 10.80 3.45 8.82
CA HIS A 360 11.67 3.63 10.00
C HIS A 360 11.04 4.50 11.09
N ALA A 361 10.29 5.54 10.71
CA ALA A 361 9.62 6.39 11.68
C ALA A 361 8.61 5.59 12.52
N VAL A 362 7.79 4.76 11.85
CA VAL A 362 6.83 3.87 12.53
C VAL A 362 7.54 2.88 13.47
N MET A 363 8.67 2.29 13.06
CA MET A 363 9.45 1.38 13.93
C MET A 363 10.17 2.08 15.10
N THR A 364 10.25 3.41 15.10
CA THR A 364 11.02 4.14 16.11
C THR A 364 10.12 4.37 17.32
N PRO A 365 10.48 3.86 18.51
CA PRO A 365 9.72 4.14 19.73
C PRO A 365 9.65 5.65 19.97
N THR A 366 8.49 6.13 20.37
CA THR A 366 8.30 7.51 20.82
C THR A 366 8.41 7.59 22.34
N ASP A 367 8.56 8.79 22.89
CA ASP A 367 8.55 8.99 24.35
C ASP A 367 7.22 8.56 25.00
N LEU A 368 6.17 8.35 24.20
CA LEU A 368 4.81 8.05 24.62
C LEU A 368 4.41 6.57 24.45
N GLY A 369 5.26 5.70 23.86
CA GLY A 369 4.83 4.33 23.63
C GLY A 369 5.83 3.39 22.94
N ALA A 370 5.37 2.15 22.77
CA ALA A 370 6.04 1.11 22.01
C ALA A 370 6.16 1.53 20.52
N PRO A 371 7.13 0.97 19.77
CA PRO A 371 7.21 1.21 18.33
C PRO A 371 5.94 0.71 17.63
N GLY A 372 5.58 1.39 16.55
CA GLY A 372 4.50 0.96 15.67
C GLY A 372 4.81 -0.38 15.01
N GLN A 373 3.78 -1.17 14.79
CA GLN A 373 3.91 -2.55 14.33
C GLN A 373 3.57 -2.71 12.84
N HIS A 374 2.90 -1.73 12.24
CA HIS A 374 2.38 -1.83 10.86
C HIS A 374 3.29 -1.22 9.78
N TRP A 375 4.55 -0.96 10.11
CA TRP A 375 5.53 -0.36 9.18
C TRP A 375 5.64 -1.12 7.83
N HIS A 376 5.44 -2.45 7.85
CA HIS A 376 5.59 -3.30 6.68
C HIS A 376 4.36 -3.32 5.76
N LEU A 377 3.23 -2.75 6.20
CA LEU A 377 1.99 -2.76 5.43
C LEU A 377 1.98 -1.75 4.28
N ALA A 378 2.74 -0.66 4.37
CA ALA A 378 2.76 0.36 3.32
C ALA A 378 3.41 -0.19 2.04
N ARG A 379 2.65 -0.20 0.93
CA ARG A 379 3.12 -0.65 -0.39
C ARG A 379 3.17 0.52 -1.36
N VAL A 380 4.26 0.60 -2.13
CA VAL A 380 4.46 1.61 -3.18
C VAL A 380 4.30 0.96 -4.54
N TYR A 381 3.37 1.47 -5.34
CA TYR A 381 3.16 1.11 -6.75
C TYR A 381 3.59 2.27 -7.64
N LEU A 382 4.28 1.93 -8.73
CA LEU A 382 4.72 2.86 -9.77
C LEU A 382 3.99 2.54 -11.07
N GLY A 383 3.14 3.48 -11.49
CA GLY A 383 2.50 3.50 -12.79
C GLY A 383 3.35 4.18 -13.86
N PRO A 384 2.75 4.47 -15.03
CA PRO A 384 3.39 5.26 -16.07
C PRO A 384 3.87 6.62 -15.53
N GLY A 385 5.12 6.98 -15.82
CA GLY A 385 5.70 8.25 -15.36
C GLY A 385 6.13 8.27 -13.88
N GLY A 386 6.03 7.15 -13.16
CA GLY A 386 6.45 7.02 -11.77
C GLY A 386 7.95 6.81 -11.55
N GLY A 387 8.42 7.09 -10.34
CA GLY A 387 9.78 6.90 -9.85
C GLY A 387 10.59 8.18 -9.62
N GLY A 388 10.08 9.33 -10.05
CA GLY A 388 10.70 10.65 -9.85
C GLY A 388 10.32 11.31 -8.52
N PRO A 389 10.96 12.45 -8.17
CA PRO A 389 10.50 13.31 -7.08
C PRO A 389 9.26 14.12 -7.49
N LEU A 390 8.44 14.50 -6.51
CA LEU A 390 7.22 15.31 -6.74
C LEU A 390 7.47 16.83 -6.74
N CYS A 391 8.59 17.27 -6.16
CA CYS A 391 9.04 18.65 -6.19
C CYS A 391 10.57 18.72 -6.38
N SER A 392 11.09 19.87 -6.78
CA SER A 392 12.53 20.09 -6.95
C SER A 392 12.92 21.53 -6.63
N SER A 393 13.95 21.71 -5.80
CA SER A 393 14.49 23.05 -5.46
C SER A 393 15.05 23.83 -6.66
N ALA A 394 15.24 23.18 -7.81
CA ALA A 394 15.63 23.83 -9.06
C ALA A 394 14.45 24.47 -9.83
N ARG A 395 13.21 24.26 -9.37
CA ARG A 395 11.98 24.81 -9.95
C ARG A 395 11.52 26.05 -9.19
N PRO A 396 10.65 26.88 -9.77
CA PRO A 396 10.02 27.98 -9.03
C PRO A 396 9.04 27.44 -7.97
N ALA A 397 8.89 28.17 -6.87
CA ALA A 397 7.77 27.96 -5.95
C ALA A 397 6.44 28.31 -6.63
N ARG A 398 5.33 27.74 -6.16
CA ARG A 398 4.00 28.16 -6.61
C ARG A 398 3.75 29.62 -6.24
N SER A 399 3.05 30.35 -7.10
CA SER A 399 2.51 31.66 -6.71
C SER A 399 1.46 31.45 -5.61
N ALA A 400 1.48 32.29 -4.58
CA ALA A 400 0.59 32.22 -3.40
C ALA A 400 -0.90 32.53 -3.70
N SER A 401 -1.40 32.12 -4.87
CA SER A 401 -2.70 32.43 -5.43
C SER A 401 -3.62 31.20 -5.53
N LEU A 402 -3.32 30.11 -4.81
CA LEU A 402 -4.37 29.16 -4.46
C LEU A 402 -5.32 29.90 -3.49
N PRO A 403 -6.65 29.86 -3.71
CA PRO A 403 -7.58 30.63 -2.90
C PRO A 403 -7.39 30.25 -1.43
N ALA A 404 -7.01 31.23 -0.64
CA ALA A 404 -6.87 31.10 0.80
C ALA A 404 -8.22 30.63 1.39
N PHE A 405 -8.18 29.53 2.13
CA PHE A 405 -9.07 29.18 3.25
C PHE A 405 -10.36 30.02 3.31
N SER A 406 -11.48 29.47 2.85
CA SER A 406 -12.78 29.95 3.34
C SER A 406 -12.84 29.63 4.83
N GLN A 407 -12.81 30.67 5.65
CA GLN A 407 -12.90 30.58 7.09
C GLN A 407 -14.01 29.62 7.53
N VAL A 408 -13.62 28.69 8.40
CA VAL A 408 -14.47 27.90 9.30
C VAL A 408 -15.69 28.73 9.70
N SER A 409 -16.84 28.43 9.10
CA SER A 409 -18.12 28.90 9.60
C SER A 409 -18.46 28.02 10.80
N ARG A 410 -18.05 28.48 11.98
CA ARG A 410 -18.64 28.01 13.24
C ARG A 410 -20.13 28.36 13.21
N CYS A 411 -20.97 27.41 12.85
CA CYS A 411 -22.37 27.42 13.25
C CYS A 411 -22.45 26.64 14.57
N GLY A 412 -22.92 27.34 15.61
CA GLY A 412 -23.12 26.78 16.95
C GLY A 412 -24.53 26.27 17.18
#